data_AF-A0A2D6QCT0-F1
#
_entry.id   AF-A0A2D6QCT0-F1
#
_cell.length_a   1.000
_cell.length_b   1.000
_cell.length_c   1.000
_cell.angle_alpha   90.00
_cell.angle_beta   90.00
_cell.angle_gamma   90.00
#
_symmetry.space_group_name_H-M   'P 1'
#
loop_
_entity.id
_entity.type
_entity.pdbx_description
1 polymer ?
#
loop_
_entity_poly.entity_id
_entity_poly.type
_entity_poly.pdbx_seq_one_letter_code
_entity_poly.pdbx_strand_id
1 'polypeptide(L)'
;MHIQTNKKTGSLRAAALFLPLAMGLVAPTVAQEDEDPADEWFVLQGGDVHTGTGAVLRGASVLSKNGKIAEIGYDLYIPEEAEILDVAGYRVYPGLVAIESRGLFG
;
A
#
# COMPACT_ATOMS: atom_id res chain seq x y z
N MET A 1 8.68 10.71 -16.66
CA MET A 1 8.91 9.33 -16.19
C MET A 1 7.61 8.57 -16.45
N HIS A 2 7.56 7.87 -17.58
CA HIS A 2 6.35 7.22 -18.11
C HIS A 2 6.49 5.72 -17.81
N ILE A 3 5.61 5.15 -16.98
CA ILE A 3 5.62 3.73 -16.65
C ILE A 3 4.44 3.10 -17.41
N GLN A 4 4.78 2.36 -18.46
CA GLN A 4 3.86 1.54 -19.25
C GLN A 4 3.51 0.28 -18.46
N THR A 5 2.22 -0.01 -18.25
CA THR A 5 1.76 -1.30 -17.70
C THR A 5 1.36 -2.23 -18.85
N ASN A 6 2.18 -3.26 -19.06
CA ASN A 6 1.91 -4.33 -20.02
C ASN A 6 0.92 -5.33 -19.39
N LYS A 7 -0.34 -5.34 -19.84
CA LYS A 7 -1.30 -6.41 -19.54
C LYS A 7 -0.84 -7.69 -20.25
N LYS A 8 -0.37 -8.67 -19.48
CA LYS A 8 -0.11 -10.02 -19.99
C LYS A 8 -1.42 -10.66 -20.44
N THR A 9 -1.63 -10.69 -21.75
CA THR A 9 -2.65 -11.45 -22.46
C THR A 9 -2.40 -12.95 -22.25
N GLY A 10 -3.28 -13.58 -21.46
CA GLY A 10 -3.36 -15.04 -21.34
C GLY A 10 -4.01 -15.65 -22.57
N SER A 11 -3.29 -16.57 -23.21
CA SER A 11 -3.72 -17.34 -24.36
C SER A 11 -4.82 -18.34 -24.01
N LEU A 12 -5.87 -18.43 -24.82
CA LEU A 12 -6.59 -19.70 -24.98
C LEU A 12 -6.87 -19.95 -26.47
N ARG A 13 -6.15 -20.95 -26.99
CA ARG A 13 -6.52 -21.65 -28.22
C ARG A 13 -7.42 -22.82 -27.84
N ALA A 14 -8.63 -22.86 -28.39
CA ALA A 14 -9.33 -24.10 -28.68
C ALA A 14 -10.43 -23.79 -29.69
N ALA A 15 -10.24 -24.29 -30.91
CA ALA A 15 -11.27 -24.38 -31.92
C ALA A 15 -12.21 -25.53 -31.58
N ALA A 16 -13.53 -25.32 -31.69
CA ALA A 16 -14.49 -26.35 -32.07
C ALA A 16 -15.85 -25.71 -32.41
N LEU A 17 -16.28 -25.94 -33.65
CA LEU A 17 -17.64 -25.74 -34.16
C LEU A 17 -18.69 -26.41 -33.25
N PHE A 18 -19.86 -25.78 -33.03
CA PHE A 18 -21.21 -26.38 -33.14
C PHE A 18 -22.30 -25.28 -32.98
N LEU A 19 -23.26 -25.24 -33.91
CA LEU A 19 -24.39 -24.29 -34.05
C LEU A 19 -25.55 -24.66 -33.09
N PRO A 20 -26.47 -23.74 -32.68
CA PRO A 20 -27.07 -23.69 -31.35
C PRO A 20 -28.46 -24.34 -31.29
N LEU A 21 -28.83 -24.87 -30.12
CA LEU A 21 -30.23 -25.12 -29.80
C LEU A 21 -30.47 -25.20 -28.29
N ALA A 22 -31.56 -24.55 -27.88
CA ALA A 22 -32.35 -24.77 -26.67
C ALA A 22 -31.97 -24.04 -25.36
N MET A 23 -33.03 -23.40 -24.87
CA MET A 23 -33.48 -23.31 -23.48
C MET A 23 -32.74 -22.36 -22.53
N GLY A 24 -33.56 -21.46 -21.98
CA GLY A 24 -33.18 -20.43 -21.05
C GLY A 24 -32.43 -20.99 -19.86
N LEU A 25 -31.31 -20.35 -19.58
CA LEU A 25 -30.64 -20.41 -18.31
C LEU A 25 -30.51 -18.96 -17.85
N VAL A 26 -31.37 -18.57 -16.91
CA VAL A 26 -31.12 -17.37 -16.11
C VAL A 26 -29.84 -17.67 -15.35
N ALA A 27 -28.73 -17.13 -15.82
CA ALA A 27 -27.49 -17.15 -15.06
C ALA A 27 -27.75 -16.37 -13.77
N PRO A 28 -27.46 -16.92 -12.58
CA PRO A 28 -27.34 -16.07 -11.41
C PRO A 28 -26.19 -15.12 -11.74
N THR A 29 -26.49 -13.83 -11.87
CA THR A 29 -25.46 -12.81 -11.85
C THR A 29 -24.79 -12.96 -10.50
N VAL A 30 -23.63 -13.62 -10.47
CA VAL A 30 -22.79 -13.66 -9.28
C VAL A 30 -22.43 -12.21 -9.06
N ALA A 31 -23.01 -11.59 -8.03
CA ALA A 31 -22.58 -10.29 -7.58
C ALA A 31 -21.07 -10.41 -7.33
N GLN A 32 -20.27 -9.77 -8.17
CA GLN A 32 -18.86 -9.62 -7.89
C GLN A 32 -18.81 -8.75 -6.64
N GLU A 33 -18.54 -9.38 -5.51
CA GLU A 33 -18.12 -8.67 -4.31
C GLU A 33 -16.80 -8.01 -4.71
N ASP A 34 -16.82 -6.68 -4.83
CA ASP A 34 -15.62 -5.89 -4.95
C ASP A 34 -14.81 -6.16 -3.66
N GLU A 35 -13.87 -7.10 -3.73
CA GLU A 35 -12.97 -7.38 -2.60
C GLU A 35 -12.26 -6.08 -2.25
N ASP A 36 -12.45 -5.62 -1.01
CA ASP A 36 -11.70 -4.49 -0.49
C ASP A 36 -10.19 -4.75 -0.70
N PRO A 37 -9.42 -3.74 -1.14
CA PRO A 37 -8.00 -3.93 -1.37
C PRO A 37 -7.35 -4.44 -0.07
N ALA A 38 -6.50 -5.46 -0.20
CA ALA A 38 -5.77 -6.02 0.92
C ALA A 38 -4.99 -4.93 1.67
N ASP A 39 -4.89 -5.11 2.99
CA ASP A 39 -4.21 -4.15 3.85
C ASP A 39 -2.72 -4.02 3.48
N GLU A 40 -2.28 -2.79 3.21
CA GLU A 40 -0.89 -2.44 2.96
C GLU A 40 -0.21 -2.09 4.28
N TRP A 41 0.82 -2.85 4.62
CA TRP A 41 1.61 -2.65 5.83
C TRP A 41 3.02 -2.19 5.49
N PHE A 42 3.49 -1.16 6.20
CA PHE A 42 4.85 -0.63 6.02
C PHE A 42 5.47 -0.27 7.36
N VAL A 43 6.74 -0.61 7.55
CA VAL A 43 7.49 -0.41 8.79
C VAL A 43 8.78 0.36 8.53
N LEU A 44 8.99 1.42 9.31
CA LEU A 44 10.32 2.02 9.51
C LEU A 44 10.92 1.40 10.77
N GLN A 45 12.07 0.74 10.67
CA GLN A 45 12.68 0.02 11.80
C GLN A 45 13.96 0.69 12.32
N GLY A 46 14.06 0.84 13.65
CA GLY A 46 15.32 1.16 14.33
C GLY A 46 15.81 2.62 14.23
N GLY A 47 14.94 3.56 13.87
CA GLY A 47 15.29 4.97 13.70
C GLY A 47 15.09 5.82 14.96
N ASP A 48 15.71 7.00 14.99
CA ASP A 48 15.39 8.03 15.99
C ASP A 48 14.11 8.78 15.57
N VAL A 49 12.98 8.43 16.18
CA VAL A 49 11.65 8.93 15.79
C VAL A 49 11.28 10.19 16.58
N HIS A 50 11.05 11.28 15.86
CA HIS A 50 10.48 12.51 16.39
C HIS A 50 8.95 12.49 16.23
N THR A 51 8.20 12.55 17.33
CA THR A 51 6.73 12.40 17.31
C THR A 51 5.98 13.67 16.90
N GLY A 52 6.67 14.81 16.81
CA GLY A 52 6.06 16.13 16.61
C GLY A 52 5.43 16.74 17.87
N THR A 53 5.26 15.97 18.95
CA THR A 53 4.78 16.45 20.26
C THR A 53 5.91 16.81 21.24
N GLY A 54 7.15 16.86 20.75
CA GLY A 54 8.35 17.18 21.53
C GLY A 54 9.11 15.95 22.06
N ALA A 55 8.56 14.75 21.92
CA ALA A 55 9.26 13.52 22.29
C ALA A 55 10.18 13.02 21.16
N VAL A 56 11.26 12.34 21.57
CA VAL A 56 12.18 11.62 20.67
C VAL A 56 12.35 10.20 21.19
N LEU A 57 12.03 9.21 20.36
CA LEU A 57 12.16 7.78 20.66
C LEU A 57 13.36 7.24 19.89
N ARG A 58 14.41 6.81 20.60
CA ARG A 58 15.68 6.43 19.98
C ARG A 58 15.73 4.95 19.61
N GLY A 59 16.01 4.62 18.35
CA GLY A 59 15.96 3.25 17.87
C GLY A 59 14.56 2.64 17.87
N ALA A 60 13.53 3.48 17.78
CA ALA A 60 12.14 3.05 17.70
C ALA A 60 11.74 2.71 16.27
N SER A 61 10.59 2.07 16.14
CA SER A 61 9.98 1.70 14.87
C SER A 61 8.63 2.40 14.69
N VAL A 62 8.21 2.60 13.45
CA VAL A 62 6.90 3.15 13.07
C VAL A 62 6.21 2.16 12.16
N LEU A 63 5.06 1.64 12.59
CA LEU A 63 4.21 0.75 11.79
C LEU A 63 3.07 1.57 11.19
N SER A 64 2.88 1.44 9.89
CA SER A 64 1.76 2.03 9.17
C SER A 64 0.89 0.96 8.51
N LYS A 65 -0.41 1.23 8.47
CA LYS A 65 -1.44 0.45 7.82
C LYS A 65 -2.24 1.35 6.89
N ASN A 66 -2.28 1.03 5.59
CA ASN A 66 -3.02 1.78 4.57
C ASN A 66 -2.71 3.30 4.61
N GLY A 67 -1.42 3.64 4.71
CA GLY A 67 -0.95 5.03 4.76
C GLY A 67 -1.22 5.77 6.08
N LYS A 68 -1.73 5.10 7.12
CA LYS A 68 -1.96 5.67 8.46
C LYS A 68 -1.01 5.04 9.46
N ILE A 69 -0.49 5.82 10.38
CA ILE A 69 0.33 5.29 11.48
C ILE A 69 -0.58 4.45 12.38
N ALA A 70 -0.29 3.16 12.49
CA ALA A 70 -0.98 2.23 13.37
C ALA A 70 -0.36 2.26 14.77
N GLU A 71 0.97 2.24 14.84
CA GLU A 71 1.69 2.19 16.12
C GLU A 71 3.13 2.72 15.99
N ILE A 72 3.67 3.25 17.09
CA ILE A 72 5.07 3.69 17.21
C ILE A 72 5.62 3.12 18.52
N GLY A 73 6.76 2.44 18.48
CA GLY A 73 7.33 1.79 19.67
C GLY A 73 8.59 1.00 19.40
N TYR A 74 9.03 0.23 20.40
CA TYR A 74 10.23 -0.59 20.30
C TYR A 74 9.92 -2.05 19.92
N ASP A 75 8.77 -2.56 20.37
CA ASP A 75 8.37 -3.96 20.22
C ASP A 75 7.02 -4.06 19.50
N LEU A 76 7.01 -3.67 18.22
CA LEU A 76 5.80 -3.69 17.39
C LEU A 76 5.50 -5.10 16.88
N TYR A 77 4.22 -5.48 16.86
CA TYR A 77 3.78 -6.65 16.10
C TYR A 77 3.79 -6.30 14.60
N ILE A 78 4.73 -6.88 13.87
CA ILE A 78 4.89 -6.65 12.42
C ILE A 78 4.25 -7.83 11.67
N PRO A 79 3.20 -7.60 10.85
CA PRO A 79 2.64 -8.62 9.96
C PRO A 79 3.67 -9.14 8.95
N GLU A 80 3.55 -10.39 8.52
CA GLU A 80 4.51 -11.01 7.58
C GLU A 80 4.50 -10.34 6.20
N GLU A 81 3.38 -9.74 5.82
CA GLU A 81 3.21 -9.06 4.53
C GLU A 81 3.72 -7.61 4.55
N ALA A 82 4.24 -7.13 5.69
CA ALA A 82 4.71 -5.76 5.84
C ALA A 82 6.03 -5.53 5.08
N GLU A 83 6.09 -4.44 4.33
CA GLU A 83 7.35 -3.96 3.79
C GLU A 83 8.16 -3.29 4.91
N ILE A 84 9.40 -3.76 5.11
CA ILE A 84 10.29 -3.27 6.17
C ILE A 84 11.41 -2.44 5.57
N LEU A 85 11.57 -1.21 6.07
CA LEU A 85 12.68 -0.32 5.77
C LEU A 85 13.52 -0.08 7.03
N ASP A 86 14.77 -0.54 7.01
CA ASP A 86 15.75 -0.27 8.07
C ASP A 86 16.24 1.19 7.97
N VAL A 87 16.05 1.92 9.07
CA VAL A 87 16.44 3.33 9.22
C VAL A 87 17.36 3.53 10.42
N ALA A 88 18.11 2.49 10.82
CA ALA A 88 19.12 2.59 11.88
C ALA A 88 20.14 3.70 11.59
N GLY A 89 20.38 4.55 12.59
CA GLY A 89 21.28 5.71 12.48
C GLY A 89 20.67 6.92 11.77
N TYR A 90 19.45 6.82 11.24
CA TYR A 90 18.70 7.93 10.67
C TYR A 90 17.69 8.51 11.69
N ARG A 91 17.16 9.69 11.35
CA ARG A 91 16.13 10.37 12.12
C ARG A 91 14.85 10.44 11.31
N VAL A 92 13.75 10.02 11.92
CA VAL A 92 12.41 10.04 11.33
C VAL A 92 11.68 11.26 11.87
N TYR A 93 11.25 12.15 10.98
CA TYR A 93 10.47 13.34 11.32
C TYR A 93 9.07 13.27 10.71
N PRO A 94 8.08 13.93 11.32
CA PRO A 94 6.81 14.16 10.65
C PRO A 94 7.04 14.94 9.36
N GLY A 95 6.17 14.72 8.37
CA GLY A 95 6.17 15.52 7.14
C GLY A 95 6.08 17.01 7.47
N LEU A 96 6.94 17.81 6.86
CA LEU A 96 6.95 19.25 7.06
C LEU A 96 5.71 19.88 6.39
N VAL A 97 5.01 20.73 7.14
CA VAL A 97 3.86 21.50 6.62
C VAL A 97 4.27 22.95 6.46
N ALA A 98 4.38 23.39 5.21
CA ALA A 98 4.66 24.79 4.88
C ALA A 98 3.34 25.57 4.82
N ILE A 99 3.25 26.68 5.58
CA ILE A 99 2.08 27.58 5.57
C ILE A 99 2.14 28.51 4.35
N GLU A 100 3.35 28.84 3.90
CA GLU A 100 3.60 29.65 2.72
C GLU A 100 4.77 29.04 1.94
N SER A 101 4.65 29.02 0.61
CA SER A 101 5.74 28.67 -0.29
C SER A 101 5.79 29.71 -1.39
N ARG A 102 6.81 30.56 -1.37
CA ARG A 102 7.10 31.52 -2.45
C ARG A 102 8.07 30.92 -3.44
N GLY A 103 7.91 31.28 -4.71
CA GLY A 103 8.87 30.93 -5.75
C GLY A 103 10.19 31.65 -5.57
N LEU A 104 11.21 31.24 -6.32
CA LEU A 104 12.52 31.90 -6.34
C LEU A 104 12.44 33.36 -6.85
N PHE A 105 11.35 33.70 -7.56
CA PHE A 105 11.03 35.04 -8.03
C PHE A 105 9.68 35.41 -7.42
N GLY A 106 9.67 36.48 -6.62
CA GLY A 106 8.60 36.83 -5.68
C GLY A 106 7.21 36.99 -6.29
#